data_AF-A0A949G8G9-F1
#
_entry.id   AF-A0A949G8G9-F1
#
_cell.length_a   1.000
_cell.length_b   1.000
_cell.length_c   1.000
_cell.angle_alpha   90.00
_cell.angle_beta   90.00
_cell.angle_gamma   90.00
#
_symmetry.space_group_name_H-M   'P 1'
#
loop_
_entity.id
_entity.type
_entity.pdbx_description
1 polymer ?
#
loop_
_entity_poly.entity_id
_entity_poly.type
_entity_poly.pdbx_seq_one_letter_code
_entity_poly.pdbx_strand_id
1 'polypeptide(L)' 'MIEKRSESAESLCVCPECKNTIDLSRYPNIAPGMVIECNHCGMTLLVKGIEQGNIKTEVVDEGK' A
#
# COMPACT_ATOMS: atom_id res chain seq x y z
N MET A 1 -10.51 -11.76 28.44
CA MET A 1 -9.87 -10.46 28.11
C MET A 1 -10.46 -10.01 26.79
N ILE A 2 -10.87 -8.74 26.70
CA ILE A 2 -11.79 -8.23 25.69
C ILE A 2 -11.11 -8.15 24.32
N GLU A 3 -11.50 -9.02 23.39
CA GLU A 3 -11.28 -8.90 21.95
C GLU A 3 -12.23 -7.82 21.44
N LYS A 4 -11.74 -6.58 21.22
CA LYS A 4 -12.38 -5.53 20.39
C LYS A 4 -11.54 -4.26 20.36
N ARG A 5 -10.77 -4.11 19.28
CA ARG A 5 -10.50 -2.82 18.66
C ARG A 5 -10.60 -3.02 17.16
N SER A 6 -11.81 -2.82 16.67
CA SER A 6 -12.09 -2.57 15.26
C SER A 6 -11.35 -1.29 14.82
N GLU A 7 -11.21 -1.16 13.50
CA GLU A 7 -10.94 0.10 12.78
C GLU A 7 -9.46 0.46 12.61
N SER A 8 -8.79 -0.31 11.76
CA SER A 8 -7.98 0.32 10.71
C SER A 8 -8.53 -0.23 9.42
N ALA A 9 -9.04 0.62 8.55
CA ALA A 9 -9.47 0.18 7.23
C ALA A 9 -8.30 -0.59 6.61
N GLU A 10 -8.41 -1.92 6.55
CA GLU A 10 -7.43 -2.83 5.94
C GLU A 10 -7.42 -2.51 4.46
N SER A 11 -6.71 -1.44 4.15
CA SER A 11 -6.41 -1.05 2.80
C SER A 11 -5.31 -2.02 2.39
N LEU A 12 -5.60 -2.94 1.49
CA LEU A 12 -4.62 -3.87 0.96
C LEU A 12 -3.96 -3.21 -0.25
N CYS A 13 -2.63 -3.19 -0.30
CA CYS A 13 -1.88 -2.78 -1.49
C CYS A 13 -1.10 -3.98 -1.96
N VAL A 14 -1.33 -4.38 -3.21
CA VAL A 14 -0.59 -5.45 -3.85
C VAL A 14 0.35 -4.83 -4.87
N CYS A 15 1.63 -5.17 -4.78
CA CYS A 15 2.60 -4.71 -5.76
C CYS A 15 2.26 -5.32 -7.14
N PRO A 16 2.08 -4.52 -8.19
CA PRO A 16 1.77 -5.02 -9.53
C PRO A 16 2.91 -5.85 -10.16
N GLU A 17 4.16 -5.66 -9.72
CA GLU A 17 5.35 -6.35 -10.24
C GLU A 17 5.58 -7.70 -9.59
N CYS A 18 5.79 -7.73 -8.27
CA CYS A 18 6.08 -8.97 -7.55
C CYS A 18 4.82 -9.71 -7.08
N LYS A 19 3.64 -9.10 -7.22
CA LYS A 19 2.34 -9.61 -6.73
C LYS A 19 2.31 -9.88 -5.22
N ASN A 20 3.29 -9.38 -4.47
CA ASN A 20 3.31 -9.46 -3.01
C ASN A 20 2.51 -8.33 -2.40
N THR A 21 1.91 -8.62 -1.25
CA THR A 21 1.23 -7.62 -0.42
C THR A 21 2.26 -6.70 0.21
N ILE A 22 2.05 -5.39 0.06
CA ILE A 22 2.86 -4.37 0.70
C ILE A 22 2.28 -4.12 2.10
N ASP A 23 3.14 -4.19 3.12
CA ASP A 23 2.73 -3.83 4.48
C ASP A 23 2.50 -2.31 4.58
N LEU A 24 1.25 -1.95 4.81
CA LEU A 24 0.80 -0.56 4.91
C LEU A 24 0.61 -0.12 6.35
N SER A 25 0.91 -1.00 7.31
CA SER A 25 0.98 -0.66 8.73
C SER A 25 1.98 0.49 8.96
N ARG A 26 2.99 0.61 8.09
CA ARG A 26 3.96 1.73 8.05
C ARG A 26 3.39 3.04 7.50
N TYR A 27 2.26 2.99 6.80
CA TYR A 27 1.61 4.13 6.15
C TYR A 27 0.19 4.34 6.72
N PRO A 28 0.06 4.74 8.00
CA PRO A 28 -1.25 4.87 8.66
C PRO A 28 -2.16 5.93 8.04
N ASN A 29 -1.60 6.87 7.27
CA ASN A 29 -2.34 7.94 6.59
C ASN A 29 -2.14 7.89 5.08
N ILE A 30 -2.15 6.70 4.47
CA ILE A 30 -1.93 6.60 3.02
C ILE A 30 -3.01 7.34 2.23
N ALA A 31 -2.58 8.13 1.24
CA ALA A 31 -3.45 8.99 0.45
C ALA A 31 -3.04 8.95 -1.03
N PRO A 32 -3.98 9.20 -1.97
CA PRO A 32 -3.64 9.39 -3.36
C PRO A 32 -2.62 10.51 -3.55
N GLY A 33 -1.60 10.25 -4.35
CA GLY A 33 -0.44 11.12 -4.55
C GLY A 33 0.77 10.79 -3.66
N MET A 34 0.64 9.87 -2.69
CA MET A 34 1.80 9.36 -1.97
C MET A 34 2.58 8.36 -2.80
N VAL A 35 3.88 8.35 -2.58
CA VAL A 35 4.79 7.36 -3.12
C VAL A 35 5.14 6.38 -2.01
N ILE A 36 4.94 5.09 -2.26
CA ILE A 36 5.30 3.99 -1.37
C ILE A 36 6.33 3.08 -2.03
N GLU A 37 7.20 2.49 -1.23
CA GLU A 37 8.20 1.52 -1.69
C GLU A 37 7.73 0.09 -1.37
N CYS A 38 7.89 -0.79 -2.35
CA CYS A 38 7.68 -2.21 -2.18
C CYS A 38 8.78 -2.82 -1.30
N ASN A 39 8.48 -3.18 -0.04
CA ASN A 39 9.45 -3.80 0.88
C ASN A 39 10.05 -5.15 0.37
N HIS A 40 9.45 -5.77 -0.65
CA HIS A 40 9.94 -7.02 -1.25
C HIS A 40 10.84 -6.82 -2.47
N CYS A 41 10.52 -5.83 -3.30
CA CYS A 41 11.10 -5.65 -4.62
C CYS A 41 11.88 -4.34 -4.77
N GLY A 42 11.74 -3.41 -3.81
CA GLY A 42 12.41 -2.11 -3.81
C GLY A 42 11.86 -1.11 -4.83
N MET A 43 10.79 -1.46 -5.54
CA MET A 43 10.20 -0.60 -6.56
C MET A 43 9.31 0.49 -5.97
N THR A 44 9.32 1.63 -6.64
CA THR A 44 8.62 2.84 -6.22
C THR A 44 7.25 2.92 -6.87
N LEU A 45 6.21 2.98 -6.03
CA LEU A 45 4.81 2.87 -6.41
C LEU A 45 4.05 4.11 -5.97
N LEU A 46 3.44 4.83 -6.90
CA LEU A 46 2.60 6.00 -6.66
C LEU A 46 1.16 5.58 -6.42
N VAL A 47 0.60 5.92 -5.27
CA VAL A 47 -0.81 5.72 -4.95
C VAL A 47 -1.66 6.63 -5.85
N LYS A 48 -2.39 6.03 -6.79
CA LYS A 48 -3.36 6.74 -7.67
C LYS A 48 -4.70 6.96 -6.98
N GLY A 49 -5.10 6.05 -6.09
CA GLY A 49 -6.40 6.08 -5.44
C GLY A 49 -6.59 4.91 -4.48
N ILE A 50 -7.61 5.00 -3.64
CA ILE A 50 -8.00 3.93 -2.71
C ILE A 50 -9.47 3.66 -2.98
N GLU A 51 -9.78 2.43 -3.41
CA GLU A 51 -11.16 2.03 -3.73
C GLU A 51 -11.55 0.81 -2.89
N GLN A 52 -12.57 0.96 -2.03
CA GLN A 52 -13.12 -0.13 -1.22
C GLN A 52 -12.06 -0.92 -0.41
N GLY A 53 -11.03 -0.24 0.10
CA GLY A 53 -9.94 -0.89 0.82
C GLY A 53 -8.90 -1.56 -0.08
N ASN A 54 -8.90 -1.31 -1.39
CA ASN A 54 -7.82 -1.72 -2.28
C ASN A 54 -7.08 -0.48 -2.77
N ILE A 55 -5.78 -0.40 -2.48
CA ILE A 55 -4.95 0.74 -2.87
C ILE A 55 -4.47 0.49 -4.28
N LYS A 56 -4.86 1.37 -5.19
CA LYS A 56 -4.36 1.38 -6.56
C LYS A 56 -3.07 2.17 -6.58
N THR A 57 -1.98 1.46 -6.85
CA THR A 57 -0.67 2.06 -7.11
C THR A 57 -0.26 1.92 -8.56
N GLU A 58 0.49 2.88 -9.06
CA GLU A 58 1.14 2.88 -10.37
C GLU A 58 2.66 2.91 -10.17
N VAL A 59 3.39 2.05 -10.89
CA VAL A 59 4.86 2.05 -10.84
C VAL A 59 5.34 3.35 -11.48
N VAL A 60 6.04 4.19 -10.73
CA VAL A 60 6.55 5.49 -11.20
C VAL A 60 8.04 5.48 -11.46
N ASP A 61 8.79 4.61 -10.80
CA ASP A 61 10.25 4.56 -10.95
C ASP A 61 10.76 3.12 -10.73
N GLU A 62 11.27 2.53 -11.82
CA GLU A 62 12.24 1.44 -11.75
C GLU A 62 13.58 2.09 -11.42
N GLY A 63 13.93 2.11 -10.13
CA GLY A 63 15.21 2.64 -9.67
C GLY A 63 16.34 2.10 -10.55
N LYS A 64 17.01 3.02 -11.24
CA LYS A 64 18.07 2.77 -12.23
C LYS A 64 19.30 2.07 -11.64
#